data_AF-A0A2M9KTN1-F1
#
_entry.id   AF-A0A2M9KTN1-F1
#
_cell.length_a   1.000
_cell.length_b   1.000
_cell.length_c   1.000
_cell.angle_alpha   90.00
_cell.angle_beta   90.00
_cell.angle_gamma   90.00
#
_symmetry.space_group_name_H-M   'P 1'
#
loop_
_entity.id
_entity.type
_entity.pdbx_description
1 polymer ?
#
loop_
_entity_poly.entity_id
_entity_poly.type
_entity_poly.pdbx_seq_one_letter_code
_entity_poly.pdbx_strand_id
1 'polypeptide(L)'
;MTGTLTLRPYQTEAIDRLIGSWRSGTGNRLAVVLPTGAGKTVVLSHLIARFGHRALVIAHRDELIQQAAAKIRAIAPHLKVGIVKAGRNEHRGVDVVVASIQTLASLRRRAPITGIGLVVVDECHHAAADTYMTVLEHFGAWAGVPVAGFTATMTRTDGGLADVWQDIVFKLDILDLMKTGHLVNVRGKRVVVDGLDLDSVKTRGGDLQDGQLGQAMETSGAALVVADAYAEHAADRAGVVFAPTVATARSMADVLTARGIPAAAVWGDMAAEDRQSVLQRYKDGSLQVLTNCSVLTEGWDAPRASCAVIARPTKSVGLYVQMVGRVLRPYAGKADALVLDVVGSSTRHKLASIVDLTERAVAELRSDQSLIEAADAETDVPVPGGRALAVRWEDIDLFHTSRIRWLRTAGGTWFIPAGAAYYFLIPGAVPGRFRIRRWAADTGARPPARDIEVPQHEAMRWAEIGATRTDGRALAMRSSAWRGRPASARQLGMARHRKIRIRPGSTAGEVSDALDIVQASIVLDPWVAAALAPAAA
;
A
#
# COMPACT_ATOMS: atom_id res chain seq x y z
N MET A 1 23.45 23.46 -11.19
CA MET A 1 22.27 23.62 -12.05
C MET A 1 21.02 23.60 -11.17
N THR A 2 20.49 24.77 -10.81
CA THR A 2 19.21 24.93 -10.11
C THR A 2 18.07 24.72 -11.11
N GLY A 3 17.81 23.47 -11.47
CA GLY A 3 16.62 23.11 -12.24
C GLY A 3 15.40 23.32 -11.36
N THR A 4 14.51 24.22 -11.76
CA THR A 4 13.17 24.35 -11.19
C THR A 4 12.51 22.97 -11.29
N LEU A 5 12.24 22.32 -10.15
CA LEU A 5 11.57 21.02 -10.12
C LEU A 5 10.14 21.21 -10.63
N THR A 6 9.93 21.01 -11.94
CA THR A 6 8.59 21.02 -12.53
C THR A 6 7.83 19.79 -12.06
N LEU A 7 6.63 20.02 -11.53
CA LEU A 7 5.74 18.95 -11.09
C LEU A 7 5.30 18.09 -12.28
N ARG A 8 5.21 16.77 -12.05
CA ARG A 8 4.57 15.84 -12.97
C ARG A 8 3.04 16.00 -12.90
N PRO A 9 2.29 15.66 -13.96
CA PRO A 9 0.84 15.85 -13.98
C PRO A 9 0.10 15.25 -12.77
N TYR A 10 0.41 14.00 -12.39
CA TYR A 10 -0.19 13.36 -11.22
C TYR A 10 0.15 14.06 -9.89
N GLN A 11 1.31 14.70 -9.81
CA GLN A 11 1.73 15.45 -8.61
C GLN A 11 0.93 16.74 -8.48
N THR A 12 0.69 17.42 -9.61
CA THR A 12 -0.18 18.58 -9.68
C THR A 12 -1.62 18.19 -9.32
N GLU A 13 -2.15 17.11 -9.91
CA GLU A 13 -3.50 16.64 -9.60
C GLU A 13 -3.66 16.32 -8.10
N ALA A 14 -2.71 15.61 -7.49
CA ALA A 14 -2.76 15.29 -6.06
C ALA A 14 -2.87 16.56 -5.18
N ILE A 15 -2.11 17.61 -5.51
CA ILE A 15 -2.14 18.90 -4.79
C ILE A 15 -3.47 19.61 -5.03
N ASP A 16 -3.94 19.65 -6.27
CA ASP A 16 -5.15 20.36 -6.63
C ASP A 16 -6.40 19.70 -6.01
N ARG A 17 -6.42 18.37 -5.89
CA ARG A 17 -7.45 17.61 -5.17
C ARG A 17 -7.46 17.94 -3.68
N LEU A 18 -6.30 17.98 -3.02
CA LEU A 18 -6.19 18.36 -1.60
C LEU A 18 -6.73 19.79 -1.37
N ILE A 19 -6.22 20.75 -2.13
CA ILE A 19 -6.62 22.16 -2.01
C ILE A 19 -8.11 22.34 -2.36
N GLY A 20 -8.59 21.69 -3.41
CA GLY A 20 -9.99 21.72 -3.83
C GLY A 20 -10.94 21.21 -2.76
N SER A 21 -10.64 20.05 -2.16
CA SER A 21 -11.45 19.47 -1.08
C SER A 21 -11.47 20.32 0.19
N TRP A 22 -10.35 20.95 0.55
CA TRP A 22 -10.33 21.90 1.68
C TRP A 22 -11.14 23.16 1.40
N ARG A 23 -11.10 23.67 0.16
CA ARG A 23 -11.88 24.86 -0.25
C ARG A 23 -13.38 24.58 -0.36
N SER A 24 -13.78 23.37 -0.74
CA SER A 24 -15.20 22.99 -0.85
C SER A 24 -15.82 22.57 0.49
N GLY A 25 -15.01 22.36 1.53
CA GLY A 25 -15.48 21.99 2.87
C GLY A 25 -15.88 20.52 3.01
N THR A 26 -15.50 19.65 2.07
CA THR A 26 -15.82 18.20 2.11
C THR A 26 -15.05 17.42 3.18
N GLY A 27 -14.03 18.04 3.77
CA GLY A 27 -13.24 17.51 4.87
C GLY A 27 -11.96 18.31 5.05
N ASN A 28 -11.30 18.17 6.21
CA ASN A 28 -10.03 18.83 6.49
C ASN A 28 -8.87 17.85 6.67
N ARG A 29 -9.12 16.58 7.02
CA ARG A 29 -8.10 15.54 7.19
C ARG A 29 -8.11 14.56 6.02
N LEU A 30 -7.24 14.80 5.05
CA LEU A 30 -7.25 14.12 3.76
C LEU A 30 -5.93 13.37 3.54
N ALA A 31 -6.00 12.21 2.89
CA ALA A 31 -4.83 11.39 2.60
C ALA A 31 -4.57 11.28 1.09
N VAL A 32 -3.30 11.10 0.75
CA VAL A 32 -2.78 10.89 -0.59
C VAL A 32 -1.89 9.65 -0.58
N VAL A 33 -2.21 8.69 -1.45
CA VAL A 33 -1.46 7.45 -1.59
C VAL A 33 -0.59 7.53 -2.84
N LEU A 34 0.72 7.54 -2.63
CA LEU A 34 1.72 7.68 -3.68
C LEU A 34 2.84 6.65 -3.47
N PRO A 35 3.08 5.74 -4.44
CA PRO A 35 4.10 4.71 -4.32
C PRO A 35 5.49 5.28 -4.02
N THR A 36 6.35 4.47 -3.41
CA THR A 36 7.76 4.82 -3.23
C THR A 36 8.39 5.10 -4.59
N GLY A 37 9.08 6.25 -4.72
CA GLY A 37 9.64 6.72 -5.98
C GLY A 37 8.74 7.69 -6.77
N ALA A 38 7.46 7.85 -6.40
CA ALA A 38 6.54 8.81 -7.02
C ALA A 38 6.86 10.29 -6.69
N GLY A 39 7.80 10.54 -5.76
CA GLY A 39 8.20 11.88 -5.35
C GLY A 39 7.30 12.49 -4.26
N LYS A 40 6.84 11.70 -3.28
CA LYS A 40 6.05 12.18 -2.11
C LYS A 40 6.59 13.48 -1.51
N THR A 41 7.89 13.54 -1.25
CA THR A 41 8.54 14.74 -0.69
C THR A 41 8.48 15.96 -1.61
N VAL A 42 8.43 15.76 -2.93
CA VAL A 42 8.23 16.84 -3.90
C VAL A 42 6.79 17.36 -3.80
N VAL A 43 5.81 16.45 -3.81
CA VAL A 43 4.38 16.80 -3.70
C VAL A 43 4.10 17.60 -2.42
N LEU A 44 4.56 17.11 -1.26
CA LEU A 44 4.34 17.82 0.01
C LEU A 44 5.03 19.19 0.05
N SER A 45 6.23 19.32 -0.55
CA SER A 45 6.96 20.59 -0.56
C SER A 45 6.25 21.64 -1.41
N HIS A 46 5.73 21.24 -2.58
CA HIS A 46 4.93 22.11 -3.43
C HIS A 46 3.55 22.42 -2.84
N LEU A 47 2.94 21.48 -2.12
CA LEU A 47 1.71 21.71 -1.37
C LEU A 47 1.91 22.84 -0.35
N ILE A 48 2.96 22.76 0.47
CA ILE A 48 3.28 23.78 1.47
C ILE A 48 3.48 25.15 0.80
N ALA A 49 4.27 25.19 -0.28
CA ALA A 49 4.53 26.42 -1.02
C ALA A 49 3.26 27.04 -1.64
N ARG A 50 2.36 26.21 -2.18
CA ARG A 50 1.11 26.66 -2.82
C ARG A 50 0.02 27.04 -1.81
N PHE A 51 -0.02 26.39 -0.64
CA PHE A 51 -1.07 26.63 0.35
C PHE A 51 -0.85 27.94 1.11
N GLY A 52 0.42 28.35 1.32
CA GLY A 52 0.76 29.70 1.80
C GLY A 52 0.50 29.96 3.29
N HIS A 53 0.14 28.94 4.07
CA HIS A 53 0.03 29.02 5.52
C HIS A 53 1.29 28.52 6.21
N ARG A 54 1.48 28.94 7.46
CA ARG A 54 2.52 28.36 8.32
C ARG A 54 2.26 26.86 8.50
N ALA A 55 3.24 26.03 8.14
CA ALA A 55 3.07 24.59 8.04
C ALA A 55 3.87 23.81 9.09
N LEU A 56 3.30 22.69 9.55
CA LEU A 56 3.98 21.68 10.35
C LEU A 56 4.11 20.40 9.53
N VAL A 57 5.33 19.93 9.30
CA VAL A 57 5.61 18.64 8.67
C VAL A 57 6.06 17.64 9.74
N ILE A 58 5.32 16.56 9.91
CA ILE A 58 5.57 15.51 10.89
C ILE A 58 6.16 14.29 10.16
N ALA A 59 7.30 13.81 10.65
CA ALA A 59 7.93 12.56 10.21
C ALA A 59 8.42 11.74 11.42
N HIS A 60 8.63 10.43 11.23
CA HIS A 60 9.04 9.51 12.30
C HIS A 60 10.55 9.22 12.33
N ARG A 61 11.30 9.57 11.29
CA ARG A 61 12.75 9.36 11.20
C ARG A 61 13.54 10.64 10.95
N ASP A 62 14.74 10.68 11.52
CA ASP A 62 15.65 11.82 11.43
C ASP A 62 16.10 12.12 9.98
N GLU A 63 16.35 11.08 9.19
CA GLU A 63 16.71 11.19 7.77
C GLU A 63 15.59 11.84 6.96
N LEU A 64 14.33 11.45 7.19
CA LEU A 64 13.17 12.04 6.52
C LEU A 64 12.98 13.51 6.89
N ILE A 65 13.21 13.88 8.15
CA ILE A 65 13.16 15.28 8.61
C ILE A 65 14.17 16.14 7.85
N GLN A 66 15.43 15.69 7.77
CA GLN A 66 16.46 16.44 7.06
C GLN A 66 16.15 16.55 5.56
N GLN A 67 15.67 15.48 4.95
CA GLN A 67 15.31 15.47 3.53
C GLN A 67 14.13 16.37 3.21
N ALA A 68 13.06 16.32 4.01
CA ALA A 68 11.92 17.21 3.86
C ALA A 68 12.37 18.67 4.00
N ALA A 69 13.14 19.01 5.03
CA ALA A 69 13.65 20.37 5.22
C ALA A 69 14.52 20.84 4.04
N ALA A 70 15.44 20.01 3.56
CA ALA A 70 16.28 20.34 2.41
C ALA A 70 15.46 20.50 1.12
N LYS A 71 14.47 19.64 0.89
CA LYS A 71 13.61 19.68 -0.31
C LYS A 71 12.71 20.91 -0.31
N ILE A 72 12.13 21.27 0.83
CA ILE A 72 11.30 22.48 0.98
C ILE A 72 12.15 23.73 0.72
N ARG A 73 13.36 23.83 1.29
CA ARG A 73 14.28 24.95 1.04
C ARG A 73 14.66 25.07 -0.44
N ALA A 74 14.84 23.95 -1.13
CA ALA A 74 15.19 23.95 -2.55
C ALA A 74 14.01 24.39 -3.45
N ILE A 75 12.78 23.98 -3.11
CA ILE A 75 11.58 24.27 -3.90
C ILE A 75 11.02 25.67 -3.60
N ALA A 76 11.09 26.09 -2.34
CA ALA A 76 10.59 27.38 -1.86
C ALA A 76 11.67 28.11 -1.04
N PRO A 77 12.72 28.67 -1.68
CA PRO A 77 13.83 29.33 -0.99
C PRO A 77 13.43 30.55 -0.15
N HIS A 78 12.26 31.13 -0.43
CA HIS A 78 11.71 32.26 0.30
C HIS A 78 11.10 31.86 1.66
N LEU A 79 10.79 30.57 1.88
CA LEU A 79 10.23 30.09 3.15
C LEU A 79 11.36 29.79 4.15
N LYS A 80 11.22 30.30 5.37
CA LYS A 80 12.09 29.98 6.49
C LYS A 80 11.69 28.63 7.05
N VAL A 81 12.59 27.66 6.99
CA VAL A 81 12.36 26.28 7.46
C VAL A 81 13.17 26.01 8.73
N GLY A 82 12.47 25.69 9.82
CA GLY A 82 13.07 25.28 11.10
C GLY A 82 12.84 23.79 11.40
N ILE A 83 13.79 23.19 12.12
CA ILE A 83 13.75 21.78 12.52
C ILE A 83 13.52 21.62 14.04
N VAL A 84 12.55 20.77 14.41
CA VAL A 84 12.25 20.40 15.80
C VAL A 84 12.43 18.89 16.00
N LYS A 85 13.54 18.49 16.62
CA LYS A 85 13.83 17.10 16.94
C LYS A 85 14.64 16.95 18.24
N ALA A 86 15.12 15.77 18.55
CA ALA A 86 16.11 15.59 19.61
C ALA A 86 17.32 16.51 19.37
N GLY A 87 17.69 17.30 20.38
CA GLY A 87 18.80 18.26 20.29
C GLY A 87 18.57 19.52 19.43
N ARG A 88 17.42 19.71 18.76
CA ARG A 88 17.12 20.92 17.95
C ARG A 88 15.69 21.43 18.16
N ASN A 89 15.50 22.74 18.27
CA ASN A 89 14.19 23.33 18.58
C ASN A 89 13.90 24.64 17.82
N GLU A 90 14.09 24.64 16.51
CA GLU A 90 13.96 25.80 15.63
C GLU A 90 12.49 25.98 15.18
N HIS A 91 11.71 26.72 15.96
CA HIS A 91 10.27 26.89 15.73
C HIS A 91 9.81 28.36 15.75
N ARG A 92 10.69 29.31 16.05
CA ARG A 92 10.34 30.74 16.13
C ARG A 92 10.72 31.46 14.85
N GLY A 93 9.84 32.32 14.34
CA GLY A 93 10.11 33.14 13.15
C GLY A 93 10.30 32.34 11.85
N VAL A 94 9.77 31.11 11.80
CA VAL A 94 9.83 30.21 10.64
C VAL A 94 8.44 29.95 10.08
N ASP A 95 8.36 29.86 8.75
CA ASP A 95 7.13 29.60 8.00
C ASP A 95 6.80 28.11 7.98
N VAL A 96 7.82 27.25 8.05
CA VAL A 96 7.67 25.79 8.06
C VAL A 96 8.45 25.18 9.21
N VAL A 97 7.78 24.35 10.01
CA VAL A 97 8.40 23.55 11.07
C VAL A 97 8.42 22.09 10.60
N VAL A 98 9.60 21.49 10.48
CA VAL A 98 9.75 20.05 10.23
C VAL A 98 10.11 19.36 11.54
N ALA A 99 9.31 18.41 11.98
CA ALA A 99 9.39 17.87 13.33
C ALA A 99 9.29 16.35 13.41
N SER A 100 10.01 15.78 14.39
CA SER A 100 9.88 14.37 14.78
C SER A 100 8.63 14.17 15.63
N ILE A 101 7.84 13.14 15.32
CA ILE A 101 6.67 12.78 16.14
C ILE A 101 7.06 12.49 17.61
N GLN A 102 8.18 11.81 17.83
CA GLN A 102 8.68 11.47 19.16
C GLN A 102 9.02 12.74 19.97
N THR A 103 9.52 13.78 19.30
CA THR A 103 9.79 15.07 19.94
C THR A 103 8.50 15.81 20.26
N LEU A 104 7.52 15.80 19.35
CA LEU A 104 6.21 16.43 19.55
C LEU A 104 5.35 15.73 20.61
N ALA A 105 5.62 14.46 20.92
CA ALA A 105 4.97 13.71 22.00
C ALA A 105 5.11 14.40 23.36
N SER A 106 6.18 15.19 23.57
CA SER A 106 6.35 16.01 24.77
C SER A 106 5.56 17.33 24.68
N LEU A 107 4.64 17.57 25.62
CA LEU A 107 3.85 18.81 25.67
C LEU A 107 4.74 20.05 25.71
N ARG A 108 5.83 20.01 26.49
CA ARG A 108 6.83 21.09 26.58
C ARG A 108 7.45 21.44 25.23
N ARG A 109 7.59 20.47 24.33
CA ARG A 109 8.16 20.66 22.99
C ARG A 109 7.13 21.13 21.97
N ARG A 110 5.89 20.64 22.03
CA ARG A 110 4.84 21.04 21.07
C ARG A 110 4.12 22.35 21.43
N ALA A 111 3.86 22.62 22.72
CA ALA A 111 3.08 23.78 23.15
C ALA A 111 3.61 25.16 22.67
N PRO A 112 4.94 25.37 22.57
CA PRO A 112 5.47 26.63 22.03
C PRO A 112 5.24 26.83 20.52
N ILE A 113 4.85 25.78 19.79
CA ILE A 113 4.62 25.82 18.35
C ILE A 113 3.16 26.22 18.13
N THR A 114 2.93 27.44 17.61
CA THR A 114 1.58 28.01 17.47
C THR A 114 1.30 28.49 16.05
N GLY A 115 0.05 28.85 15.73
CA GLY A 115 -0.29 29.48 14.45
C GLY A 115 -0.06 28.59 13.22
N ILE A 116 -0.12 27.26 13.39
CA ILE A 116 -0.04 26.31 12.28
C ILE A 116 -1.39 26.32 11.55
N GLY A 117 -1.36 26.59 10.24
CA GLY A 117 -2.53 26.56 9.36
C GLY A 117 -2.55 25.37 8.40
N LEU A 118 -1.50 24.55 8.38
CA LEU A 118 -1.43 23.30 7.61
C LEU A 118 -0.58 22.29 8.36
N VAL A 119 -1.10 21.08 8.55
CA VAL A 119 -0.33 19.94 9.05
C VAL A 119 -0.11 18.95 7.91
N VAL A 120 1.12 18.49 7.75
CA VAL A 120 1.51 17.46 6.80
C VAL A 120 2.10 16.29 7.57
N VAL A 121 1.62 15.08 7.30
CA VAL A 121 2.11 13.85 7.94
C VAL A 121 2.68 12.94 6.87
N ASP A 122 4.00 12.69 6.92
CA ASP A 122 4.62 11.64 6.11
C ASP A 122 4.48 10.28 6.83
N GLU A 123 4.42 9.21 6.03
CA GLU A 123 4.02 7.86 6.48
C GLU A 123 2.77 7.88 7.37
N CYS A 124 1.72 8.52 6.86
CA CYS A 124 0.48 8.81 7.57
C CYS A 124 -0.31 7.57 8.03
N HIS A 125 0.09 6.37 7.60
CA HIS A 125 -0.46 5.11 8.07
C HIS A 125 -0.15 4.84 9.56
N HIS A 126 0.82 5.53 10.16
CA HIS A 126 1.08 5.49 11.61
C HIS A 126 0.17 6.41 12.43
N ALA A 127 -0.63 7.26 11.78
CA ALA A 127 -1.36 8.34 12.47
C ALA A 127 -2.43 7.83 13.46
N ALA A 128 -2.84 6.56 13.35
CA ALA A 128 -3.76 5.89 14.26
C ALA A 128 -3.23 5.72 15.69
N ALA A 129 -1.92 5.88 15.93
CA ALA A 129 -1.36 5.76 17.27
C ALA A 129 -1.75 6.96 18.16
N ASP A 130 -2.00 6.72 19.45
CA ASP A 130 -2.39 7.74 20.44
C ASP A 130 -1.48 8.97 20.45
N THR A 131 -0.17 8.75 20.24
CA THR A 131 0.82 9.83 20.15
C THR A 131 0.55 10.76 18.96
N TYR A 132 0.23 10.21 17.80
CA TYR A 132 -0.14 11.00 16.62
C TYR A 132 -1.45 11.73 16.84
N MET A 133 -2.47 11.05 17.37
CA MET A 133 -3.77 11.67 17.64
C MET A 133 -3.64 12.86 18.58
N THR A 134 -2.92 12.70 19.69
CA THR A 134 -2.67 13.78 20.67
C THR A 134 -1.97 14.98 20.03
N VAL A 135 -0.98 14.73 19.15
CA VAL A 135 -0.24 15.79 18.47
C VAL A 135 -1.13 16.50 17.44
N LEU A 136 -1.87 15.75 16.63
CA LEU A 136 -2.79 16.30 15.64
C LEU A 136 -3.91 17.13 16.29
N GLU A 137 -4.41 16.69 17.44
CA GLU A 137 -5.47 17.38 18.20
C GLU A 137 -4.97 18.72 18.72
N HIS A 138 -3.76 18.73 19.28
CA HIS A 138 -3.10 19.96 19.72
C HIS A 138 -2.96 21.00 18.60
N PHE A 139 -2.70 20.56 17.36
CA PHE A 139 -2.58 21.44 16.19
C PHE A 139 -3.91 21.66 15.46
N GLY A 140 -5.05 21.32 16.06
CA GLY A 140 -6.37 21.69 15.56
C GLY A 140 -6.90 20.81 14.43
N ALA A 141 -6.38 19.59 14.25
CA ALA A 141 -6.86 18.66 13.21
C ALA A 141 -8.36 18.34 13.34
N TRP A 142 -8.92 18.35 14.55
CA TRP A 142 -10.37 18.20 14.78
C TRP A 142 -11.13 19.53 14.86
N ALA A 143 -10.41 20.65 14.91
CA ALA A 143 -10.97 22.01 14.90
C ALA A 143 -11.01 22.64 13.50
N GLY A 144 -10.70 21.86 12.45
CA GLY A 144 -10.80 22.29 11.05
C GLY A 144 -9.48 22.69 10.40
N VAL A 145 -8.33 22.61 11.10
CA VAL A 145 -7.02 22.86 10.48
C VAL A 145 -6.77 21.82 9.37
N PRO A 146 -6.45 22.23 8.13
CA PRO A 146 -6.11 21.31 7.05
C PRO A 146 -4.97 20.37 7.43
N VAL A 147 -5.18 19.07 7.22
CA VAL A 147 -4.20 18.00 7.45
C VAL A 147 -4.08 17.15 6.19
N ALA A 148 -2.86 17.05 5.65
CA ALA A 148 -2.53 16.16 4.53
C ALA A 148 -1.67 15.00 4.99
N GLY A 149 -2.16 13.77 4.81
CA GLY A 149 -1.41 12.54 5.04
C GLY A 149 -0.81 12.01 3.74
N PHE A 150 0.46 11.63 3.75
CA PHE A 150 1.13 10.97 2.61
C PHE A 150 1.62 9.59 3.02
N THR A 151 1.39 8.58 2.18
CA THR A 151 1.88 7.21 2.43
C THR A 151 2.08 6.47 1.11
N ALA A 152 2.95 5.44 1.11
CA ALA A 152 3.10 4.54 -0.03
C ALA A 152 1.99 3.47 -0.07
N THR A 153 1.46 3.11 1.09
CA THR A 153 0.42 2.10 1.25
C THR A 153 -0.61 2.60 2.25
N MET A 154 -1.88 2.38 1.94
CA MET A 154 -2.97 2.71 2.85
C MET A 154 -4.03 1.63 2.78
N THR A 155 -4.11 0.81 3.83
CA THR A 155 -5.10 -0.25 3.96
C THR A 155 -6.09 0.13 5.04
N ARG A 156 -7.36 0.35 4.69
CA ARG A 156 -8.43 0.69 5.66
C ARG A 156 -8.73 -0.43 6.67
N THR A 157 -8.13 -1.61 6.49
CA THR A 157 -8.20 -2.74 7.44
C THR A 157 -7.45 -2.48 8.76
N ASP A 158 -6.55 -1.49 8.82
CA ASP A 158 -5.72 -1.21 9.99
C ASP A 158 -6.43 -0.41 11.09
N GLY A 159 -7.75 -0.60 11.25
CA GLY A 159 -8.55 -0.25 12.42
C GLY A 159 -8.70 1.24 12.76
N GLY A 160 -7.60 1.99 12.85
CA GLY A 160 -7.54 3.38 13.30
C GLY A 160 -7.20 4.40 12.21
N LEU A 161 -6.99 4.00 10.95
CA LEU A 161 -6.79 4.96 9.86
C LEU A 161 -8.05 5.76 9.53
N ALA A 162 -9.23 5.13 9.62
CA ALA A 162 -10.52 5.80 9.43
C ALA A 162 -10.86 6.77 10.57
N ASP A 163 -10.24 6.60 11.75
CA ASP A 163 -10.46 7.47 12.90
C ASP A 163 -9.76 8.83 12.73
N VAL A 164 -8.68 8.86 11.93
CA VAL A 164 -7.89 10.08 11.67
C VAL A 164 -8.22 10.68 10.30
N TRP A 165 -8.23 9.88 9.24
CA TRP A 165 -8.36 10.34 7.86
C TRP A 165 -9.81 10.23 7.38
N GLN A 166 -10.36 11.35 6.90
CA GLN A 166 -11.75 11.41 6.44
C GLN A 166 -11.92 10.85 5.02
N ASP A 167 -10.92 11.07 4.16
CA ASP A 167 -10.96 10.63 2.76
C ASP A 167 -9.55 10.43 2.17
N ILE A 168 -9.46 9.57 1.15
CA ILE A 168 -8.29 9.43 0.28
C ILE A 168 -8.60 10.15 -1.03
N VAL A 169 -8.14 11.39 -1.17
CA VAL A 169 -8.53 12.26 -2.29
C VAL A 169 -7.71 12.02 -3.56
N PHE A 170 -6.60 11.30 -3.43
CA PHE A 170 -5.78 10.91 -4.56
C PHE A 170 -5.04 9.62 -4.27
N LYS A 171 -5.01 8.73 -5.26
CA LYS A 171 -4.30 7.46 -5.20
C LYS A 171 -3.68 7.17 -6.57
N LEU A 172 -2.43 6.71 -6.55
CA LEU A 172 -1.72 6.31 -7.75
C LEU A 172 -1.20 4.89 -7.56
N ASP A 173 -1.47 4.00 -8.52
CA ASP A 173 -0.91 2.65 -8.50
C ASP A 173 0.53 2.68 -9.03
N ILE A 174 1.37 1.76 -8.55
CA ILE A 174 2.75 1.67 -8.99
C ILE A 174 2.87 1.30 -10.47
N LEU A 175 1.92 0.51 -11.00
CA LEU A 175 1.89 0.13 -12.41
C LEU A 175 1.70 1.33 -13.32
N ASP A 176 0.92 2.33 -12.90
CA ASP A 176 0.71 3.54 -13.70
C ASP A 176 2.02 4.32 -13.83
N LEU A 177 2.83 4.37 -12.76
CA LEU A 177 4.15 4.97 -12.80
C LEU A 177 5.13 4.19 -13.69
N MET A 178 5.04 2.86 -13.72
CA MET A 178 5.87 2.05 -14.62
C MET A 178 5.45 2.24 -16.08
N LYS A 179 4.14 2.21 -16.38
CA LYS A 179 3.59 2.39 -17.74
C LYS A 179 3.88 3.77 -18.32
N THR A 180 3.95 4.80 -17.46
CA THR A 180 4.29 6.17 -17.85
C THR A 180 5.80 6.46 -17.85
N GLY A 181 6.64 5.45 -17.59
CA GLY A 181 8.11 5.59 -17.59
C GLY A 181 8.67 6.39 -16.41
N HIS A 182 7.85 6.66 -15.40
CA HIS A 182 8.27 7.34 -14.16
C HIS A 182 8.98 6.41 -13.18
N LEU A 183 8.75 5.10 -13.32
CA LEU A 183 9.49 4.01 -12.70
C LEU A 183 9.89 3.01 -13.79
N VAL A 184 10.98 2.26 -13.57
CA VAL A 184 11.31 1.12 -14.42
C VAL A 184 10.43 -0.08 -14.06
N ASN A 185 10.26 -0.99 -15.01
CA ASN A 185 9.56 -2.24 -14.78
C ASN A 185 10.34 -3.14 -13.81
N VAL A 186 9.67 -4.11 -13.20
CA VAL A 186 10.23 -5.00 -12.19
C VAL A 186 10.02 -6.47 -12.53
N ARG A 187 11.05 -7.29 -12.31
CA ARG A 187 11.01 -8.74 -12.42
C ARG A 187 11.33 -9.37 -11.06
N GLY A 188 10.72 -10.51 -10.77
CA GLY A 188 10.90 -11.22 -9.49
C GLY A 188 11.45 -12.62 -9.69
N LYS A 189 12.41 -13.01 -8.85
CA LYS A 189 12.87 -14.39 -8.71
C LYS A 189 12.83 -14.79 -7.24
N ARG A 190 12.32 -15.98 -6.95
CA ARG A 190 12.33 -16.55 -5.60
C ARG A 190 13.65 -17.26 -5.37
N VAL A 191 14.31 -16.95 -4.27
CA VAL A 191 15.52 -17.61 -3.79
C VAL A 191 15.11 -18.52 -2.65
N VAL A 192 14.99 -19.82 -2.94
CA VAL A 192 14.59 -20.82 -1.94
C VAL A 192 15.82 -21.23 -1.13
N VAL A 193 15.76 -21.05 0.18
CA VAL A 193 16.81 -21.51 1.10
C VAL A 193 16.36 -22.79 1.78
N ASP A 194 16.99 -23.90 1.41
CA ASP A 194 16.77 -25.19 2.06
C ASP A 194 17.20 -25.13 3.52
N GLY A 195 16.28 -25.46 4.44
CA GLY A 195 16.51 -25.38 5.89
C GLY A 195 16.09 -24.05 6.54
N LEU A 196 15.62 -23.06 5.78
CA LEU A 196 15.01 -21.86 6.35
C LEU A 196 13.56 -22.15 6.79
N ASP A 197 13.38 -22.47 8.07
CA ASP A 197 12.06 -22.66 8.68
C ASP A 197 11.51 -21.35 9.24
N LEU A 198 10.57 -20.75 8.49
CA LEU A 198 9.88 -19.52 8.89
C LEU A 198 8.63 -19.80 9.75
N ASP A 199 8.13 -21.04 9.82
CA ASP A 199 6.95 -21.38 10.62
C ASP A 199 7.29 -21.36 12.13
N SER A 200 8.56 -21.56 12.48
CA SER A 200 9.07 -21.43 13.86
C SER A 200 9.23 -19.98 14.35
N VAL A 201 9.20 -19.00 13.43
CA VAL A 201 9.45 -17.59 13.74
C VAL A 201 8.18 -16.91 14.24
N LYS A 202 8.23 -16.37 15.47
CA LYS A 202 7.08 -15.69 16.07
C LYS A 202 6.72 -14.41 15.33
N THR A 203 5.44 -14.05 15.38
CA THR A 203 4.93 -12.78 14.86
C THR A 203 4.77 -11.77 15.98
N ARG A 204 5.28 -10.55 15.80
CA ARG A 204 5.11 -9.42 16.72
C ARG A 204 4.67 -8.20 15.93
N GLY A 205 3.58 -7.55 16.36
CA GLY A 205 3.09 -6.35 15.67
C GLY A 205 2.63 -6.61 14.23
N GLY A 206 2.16 -7.82 13.92
CA GLY A 206 1.71 -8.20 12.58
C GLY A 206 2.82 -8.69 11.63
N ASP A 207 4.10 -8.61 12.01
CA ASP A 207 5.23 -9.06 11.19
C ASP A 207 6.11 -10.09 11.92
N LEU A 208 7.02 -10.76 11.21
CA LEU A 208 7.98 -11.70 11.79
C LEU A 208 8.95 -10.99 12.74
N GLN A 209 9.31 -11.65 13.84
CA GLN A 209 10.23 -11.10 14.82
C GLN A 209 11.67 -11.11 14.28
N ASP A 210 12.23 -9.92 14.06
CA ASP A 210 13.56 -9.71 13.46
C ASP A 210 14.69 -10.56 14.06
N GLY A 211 14.78 -10.66 15.39
CA GLY A 211 15.84 -11.44 16.05
C GLY A 211 15.76 -12.94 15.76
N GLN A 212 14.55 -13.52 15.80
CA GLN A 212 14.33 -14.94 15.50
C GLN A 212 14.50 -15.21 14.00
N LEU A 213 14.04 -14.29 13.16
CA LEU A 213 14.23 -14.36 11.72
C LEU A 213 15.72 -14.34 11.36
N GLY A 214 16.49 -13.43 11.96
CA GLY A 214 17.94 -13.37 11.76
C GLY A 214 18.64 -14.67 12.15
N GLN A 215 18.30 -15.22 13.33
CA GLN A 215 18.85 -16.50 13.77
C GLN A 215 18.51 -17.65 12.80
N ALA A 216 17.27 -17.72 12.31
CA ALA A 216 16.85 -18.73 11.35
C ALA A 216 17.64 -18.64 10.04
N MET A 217 17.91 -17.41 9.58
CA MET A 217 18.72 -17.17 8.37
C MET A 217 20.20 -17.51 8.54
N GLU A 218 20.77 -17.25 9.72
CA GLU A 218 22.15 -17.61 10.02
C GLU A 218 22.31 -19.13 10.09
N THR A 219 21.40 -19.82 10.79
CA THR A 219 21.42 -21.29 10.93
C THR A 219 21.21 -22.01 9.60
N SER A 220 20.40 -21.47 8.69
CA SER A 220 20.12 -22.09 7.39
C SER A 220 21.19 -21.85 6.32
N GLY A 221 22.21 -21.04 6.61
CA GLY A 221 23.23 -20.69 5.61
C GLY A 221 22.70 -19.76 4.50
N ALA A 222 21.62 -19.02 4.77
CA ALA A 222 20.95 -18.17 3.77
C ALA A 222 21.91 -17.18 3.08
N ALA A 223 22.94 -16.69 3.77
CA ALA A 223 23.93 -15.77 3.20
C ALA A 223 24.67 -16.35 1.98
N LEU A 224 24.99 -17.65 1.99
CA LEU A 224 25.64 -18.33 0.87
C LEU A 224 24.70 -18.43 -0.33
N VAL A 225 23.47 -18.92 -0.10
CA VAL A 225 22.45 -19.06 -1.14
C VAL A 225 22.09 -17.71 -1.76
N VAL A 226 21.98 -16.66 -0.94
CA VAL A 226 21.73 -15.29 -1.41
C VAL A 226 22.89 -14.78 -2.28
N ALA A 227 24.13 -15.02 -1.87
CA ALA A 227 25.29 -14.61 -2.66
C ALA A 227 25.41 -15.37 -3.98
N ASP A 228 25.11 -16.68 -3.98
CA ASP A 228 25.04 -17.50 -5.19
C ASP A 228 23.97 -16.99 -6.16
N ALA A 229 22.75 -16.78 -5.67
CA ALA A 229 21.65 -16.25 -6.47
C ALA A 229 21.95 -14.84 -7.02
N TYR A 230 22.62 -13.99 -6.23
CA TYR A 230 23.04 -12.68 -6.68
C TYR A 230 24.10 -12.78 -7.78
N ALA A 231 25.12 -13.63 -7.61
CA ALA A 231 26.16 -13.84 -8.61
C ALA A 231 25.58 -14.39 -9.92
N GLU A 232 24.59 -15.28 -9.85
CA GLU A 232 23.97 -15.87 -11.02
C GLU A 232 23.05 -14.90 -11.78
N HIS A 233 22.26 -14.09 -11.06
CA HIS A 233 21.17 -13.33 -11.68
C HIS A 233 21.36 -11.81 -11.69
N ALA A 234 22.31 -11.28 -10.91
CA ALA A 234 22.46 -9.86 -10.63
C ALA A 234 23.92 -9.37 -10.57
N ALA A 235 24.90 -10.16 -11.04
CA ALA A 235 26.32 -9.81 -10.97
C ALA A 235 26.69 -8.53 -11.74
N ASP A 236 25.87 -8.10 -12.70
CA ASP A 236 26.03 -6.85 -13.45
C ASP A 236 25.26 -5.67 -12.83
N ARG A 237 24.46 -5.92 -11.79
CA ARG A 237 23.54 -4.95 -11.19
C ARG A 237 24.13 -4.32 -9.94
N ALA A 238 23.75 -3.07 -9.66
CA ALA A 238 23.98 -2.44 -8.37
C ALA A 238 22.89 -2.87 -7.38
N GLY A 239 23.30 -3.54 -6.31
CA GLY A 239 22.40 -4.26 -5.42
C GLY A 239 22.13 -3.54 -4.11
N VAL A 240 20.99 -3.84 -3.50
CA VAL A 240 20.70 -3.56 -2.10
C VAL A 240 20.10 -4.81 -1.45
N VAL A 241 20.60 -5.19 -0.28
CA VAL A 241 20.11 -6.33 0.49
C VAL A 241 19.45 -5.82 1.77
N PHE A 242 18.20 -6.22 2.00
CA PHE A 242 17.46 -5.89 3.21
C PHE A 242 17.47 -7.09 4.14
N ALA A 243 18.17 -6.98 5.27
CA ALA A 243 18.35 -8.04 6.24
C ALA A 243 17.60 -7.72 7.56
N PRO A 244 17.17 -8.74 8.33
CA PRO A 244 16.42 -8.55 9.57
C PRO A 244 17.29 -8.03 10.73
N THR A 245 18.59 -8.35 10.75
CA THR A 245 19.49 -8.02 11.85
C THR A 245 20.81 -7.44 11.34
N VAL A 246 21.55 -6.76 12.22
CA VAL A 246 22.89 -6.27 11.91
C VAL A 246 23.85 -7.43 11.61
N ALA A 247 23.73 -8.53 12.36
CA ALA A 247 24.54 -9.75 12.16
C ALA A 247 24.33 -10.35 10.76
N THR A 248 23.06 -10.54 10.35
CA THR A 248 22.74 -11.04 9.00
C THR A 248 23.17 -10.07 7.90
N ALA A 249 23.00 -8.76 8.08
CA ALA A 249 23.47 -7.76 7.11
C ALA A 249 25.00 -7.85 6.90
N ARG A 250 25.77 -7.97 7.99
CA ARG A 250 27.23 -8.09 7.93
C ARG A 250 27.65 -9.41 7.30
N SER A 251 27.08 -10.53 7.76
CA SER A 251 27.33 -11.86 7.20
C SER A 251 27.12 -11.90 5.68
N MET A 252 26.01 -11.32 5.18
CA MET A 252 25.76 -11.23 3.74
C MET A 252 26.78 -10.37 3.01
N ALA A 253 27.23 -9.25 3.58
CA ALA A 253 28.26 -8.41 2.97
C ALA A 253 29.61 -9.14 2.89
N ASP A 254 29.98 -9.86 3.95
CA ASP A 254 31.22 -10.63 4.01
C ASP A 254 31.21 -11.77 2.97
N VAL A 255 30.10 -12.51 2.87
CA VAL A 255 29.95 -13.60 1.89
C VAL A 255 29.95 -13.06 0.45
N LEU A 256 29.23 -11.97 0.16
CA LEU A 256 29.26 -11.34 -1.17
C LEU A 256 30.68 -10.89 -1.54
N THR A 257 31.40 -10.28 -0.60
CA THR A 257 32.79 -9.84 -0.80
C THR A 257 33.72 -11.03 -1.05
N ALA A 258 33.54 -12.13 -0.32
CA ALA A 258 34.28 -13.37 -0.54
C ALA A 258 34.01 -14.00 -1.92
N ARG A 259 32.84 -13.73 -2.52
CA ARG A 259 32.50 -14.10 -3.91
C ARG A 259 32.97 -13.09 -4.96
N GLY A 260 33.79 -12.11 -4.57
CA GLY A 260 34.33 -11.09 -5.48
C GLY A 260 33.35 -9.95 -5.79
N ILE A 261 32.23 -9.85 -5.07
CA ILE A 261 31.23 -8.79 -5.26
C ILE A 261 31.46 -7.72 -4.19
N PRO A 262 31.92 -6.51 -4.56
CA PRO A 262 32.22 -5.47 -3.57
C PRO A 262 30.97 -5.08 -2.78
N ALA A 263 30.92 -5.45 -1.50
CA ALA A 263 29.76 -5.24 -0.63
C ALA A 263 30.14 -4.61 0.71
N ALA A 264 29.21 -3.86 1.31
CA ALA A 264 29.35 -3.35 2.67
C ALA A 264 28.00 -3.23 3.38
N ALA A 265 28.01 -3.37 4.71
CA ALA A 265 26.82 -3.28 5.54
C ALA A 265 26.63 -1.89 6.15
N VAL A 266 25.37 -1.46 6.28
CA VAL A 266 24.97 -0.23 7.00
C VAL A 266 23.82 -0.49 7.99
N TRP A 267 23.92 0.09 9.18
CA TRP A 267 22.91 -0.03 10.25
C TRP A 267 22.78 1.27 11.07
N GLY A 268 21.77 1.33 11.94
CA GLY A 268 21.36 2.57 12.62
C GLY A 268 22.42 3.15 13.54
N ASP A 269 23.05 2.31 14.36
CA ASP A 269 24.06 2.72 15.37
C ASP A 269 25.47 2.92 14.80
N MET A 270 25.64 2.82 13.48
CA MET A 270 26.92 3.08 12.82
C MET A 270 27.28 4.56 12.97
N ALA A 271 28.57 4.86 13.22
CA ALA A 271 29.03 6.23 13.32
C ALA A 271 28.69 7.00 12.03
N ALA A 272 28.29 8.27 12.17
CA ALA A 272 27.77 9.06 11.05
C ALA A 272 28.78 9.20 9.90
N GLU A 273 30.07 9.33 10.23
CA GLU A 273 31.18 9.43 9.27
C GLU A 273 31.38 8.11 8.50
N ASP A 274 31.42 6.98 9.21
CA ASP A 274 31.56 5.65 8.60
C ASP A 274 30.38 5.33 7.67
N ARG A 275 29.16 5.60 8.14
CA ARG A 275 27.94 5.42 7.35
C ARG A 275 27.96 6.27 6.09
N GLN A 276 28.38 7.54 6.20
CA GLN A 276 28.49 8.44 5.06
C GLN A 276 29.55 7.96 4.06
N SER A 277 30.69 7.46 4.55
CA SER A 277 31.77 6.89 3.74
C SER A 277 31.27 5.68 2.93
N VAL A 278 30.59 4.73 3.57
CA VAL A 278 30.02 3.55 2.90
C VAL A 278 28.96 3.95 1.85
N LEU A 279 28.07 4.87 2.19
CA LEU A 279 27.07 5.37 1.24
C LEU A 279 27.70 6.11 0.06
N GLN A 280 28.81 6.83 0.27
CA GLN A 280 29.53 7.52 -0.79
C GLN A 280 30.22 6.53 -1.74
N ARG A 281 30.89 5.51 -1.19
CA ARG A 281 31.48 4.40 -1.95
C ARG A 281 30.45 3.63 -2.78
N TYR A 282 29.23 3.51 -2.28
CA TYR A 282 28.16 2.99 -3.11
C TYR A 282 27.76 3.97 -4.21
N LYS A 283 27.64 5.27 -3.92
CA LYS A 283 27.25 6.26 -4.94
C LYS A 283 28.27 6.38 -6.09
N ASP A 284 29.56 6.30 -5.80
CA ASP A 284 30.63 6.39 -6.81
C ASP A 284 30.88 5.08 -7.57
N GLY A 285 30.31 3.97 -7.10
CA GLY A 285 30.40 2.66 -7.75
C GLY A 285 31.54 1.77 -7.28
N SER A 286 32.36 2.22 -6.33
CA SER A 286 33.40 1.38 -5.71
C SER A 286 32.83 0.22 -4.89
N LEU A 287 31.60 0.36 -4.38
CA LEU A 287 30.79 -0.75 -3.89
C LEU A 287 29.72 -1.09 -4.90
N GLN A 288 29.46 -2.38 -5.13
CA GLN A 288 28.37 -2.85 -5.98
C GLN A 288 27.10 -3.10 -5.17
N VAL A 289 27.23 -3.62 -3.93
CA VAL A 289 26.10 -4.01 -3.09
C VAL A 289 26.14 -3.32 -1.73
N LEU A 290 25.00 -2.79 -1.29
CA LEU A 290 24.80 -2.39 0.10
C LEU A 290 23.90 -3.37 0.82
N THR A 291 24.38 -3.99 1.88
CA THR A 291 23.51 -4.72 2.80
C THR A 291 23.05 -3.78 3.92
N ASN A 292 21.82 -3.91 4.40
CA ASN A 292 21.31 -3.02 5.44
C ASN A 292 20.37 -3.70 6.42
N CYS A 293 20.34 -3.16 7.64
CA CYS A 293 19.37 -3.50 8.67
C CYS A 293 18.55 -2.26 9.04
N SER A 294 17.33 -2.15 8.51
CA SER A 294 16.33 -1.12 8.87
C SER A 294 16.72 0.35 8.62
N VAL A 295 17.77 0.61 7.83
CA VAL A 295 18.24 1.98 7.50
C VAL A 295 17.81 2.43 6.10
N LEU A 296 17.89 1.56 5.09
CA LEU A 296 17.65 1.96 3.70
C LEU A 296 16.20 1.76 3.24
N THR A 297 15.31 1.36 4.16
CA THR A 297 13.87 1.22 3.90
C THR A 297 13.23 2.59 3.62
N GLU A 298 13.82 3.66 4.14
CA GLU A 298 13.35 5.04 4.04
C GLU A 298 14.53 6.00 3.83
N GLY A 299 14.26 7.18 3.28
CA GLY A 299 15.27 8.24 3.20
C GLY A 299 16.52 7.92 2.37
N TRP A 300 16.55 6.85 1.59
CA TRP A 300 17.66 6.50 0.71
C TRP A 300 17.38 6.86 -0.75
N ASP A 301 18.33 7.57 -1.35
CA ASP A 301 18.28 8.01 -2.74
C ASP A 301 19.52 7.55 -3.50
N ALA A 302 19.36 6.44 -4.24
CA ALA A 302 20.36 5.88 -5.12
C ALA A 302 19.69 5.32 -6.39
N PRO A 303 19.39 6.16 -7.39
CA PRO A 303 18.68 5.74 -8.60
C PRO A 303 19.37 4.59 -9.36
N ARG A 304 20.70 4.47 -9.24
CA ARG A 304 21.50 3.40 -9.86
C ARG A 304 21.12 1.99 -9.39
N ALA A 305 20.58 1.86 -8.17
CA ALA A 305 20.26 0.56 -7.60
C ALA A 305 19.22 -0.15 -8.48
N SER A 306 19.55 -1.33 -8.99
CA SER A 306 18.77 -2.08 -9.98
C SER A 306 18.47 -3.51 -9.56
N CYS A 307 18.95 -3.96 -8.40
CA CYS A 307 18.59 -5.22 -7.78
C CYS A 307 18.25 -5.02 -6.29
N ALA A 308 17.08 -5.50 -5.85
CA ALA A 308 16.72 -5.60 -4.45
C ALA A 308 16.70 -7.06 -4.01
N VAL A 309 17.49 -7.40 -2.99
CA VAL A 309 17.42 -8.70 -2.32
C VAL A 309 16.60 -8.53 -1.05
N ILE A 310 15.42 -9.15 -1.02
CA ILE A 310 14.56 -9.17 0.16
C ILE A 310 14.98 -10.35 1.03
N ALA A 311 16.09 -10.16 1.73
CA ALA A 311 16.64 -11.12 2.69
C ALA A 311 16.00 -10.95 4.09
N ARG A 312 14.76 -10.45 4.13
CA ARG A 312 13.90 -10.30 5.30
C ARG A 312 12.47 -10.62 4.86
N PRO A 313 12.09 -11.91 4.86
CA PRO A 313 10.70 -12.30 4.68
C PRO A 313 9.77 -11.47 5.58
N THR A 314 8.74 -10.86 5.01
CA THR A 314 7.86 -9.93 5.74
C THR A 314 6.40 -10.21 5.42
N LYS A 315 5.53 -10.04 6.42
CA LYS A 315 4.07 -10.06 6.26
C LYS A 315 3.53 -8.66 5.92
N SER A 316 4.35 -7.63 6.08
CA SER A 316 3.99 -6.23 5.85
C SER A 316 4.16 -5.87 4.38
N VAL A 317 3.04 -5.73 3.67
CA VAL A 317 3.00 -5.23 2.29
C VAL A 317 3.63 -3.84 2.18
N GLY A 318 3.35 -2.96 3.15
CA GLY A 318 3.93 -1.62 3.20
C GLY A 318 5.46 -1.62 3.22
N LEU A 319 6.05 -2.46 4.09
CA LEU A 319 7.49 -2.60 4.17
C LEU A 319 8.07 -3.18 2.87
N TYR A 320 7.42 -4.18 2.28
CA TYR A 320 7.82 -4.77 1.01
C TYR A 320 7.84 -3.73 -0.13
N VAL A 321 6.74 -2.99 -0.31
CA VAL A 321 6.60 -1.91 -1.30
C VAL A 321 7.66 -0.83 -1.09
N GLN A 322 7.96 -0.48 0.17
CA GLN A 322 9.01 0.48 0.50
C GLN A 322 10.40 -0.02 0.10
N MET A 323 10.72 -1.30 0.35
CA MET A 323 12.01 -1.91 -0.01
C MET A 323 12.19 -1.97 -1.53
N VAL A 324 11.24 -2.59 -2.24
CA VAL A 324 11.32 -2.75 -3.70
C VAL A 324 11.28 -1.39 -4.40
N GLY A 325 10.43 -0.46 -3.94
CA GLY A 325 10.33 0.88 -4.52
C GLY A 325 11.64 1.68 -4.53
N ARG A 326 12.65 1.30 -3.74
CA ARG A 326 13.98 1.95 -3.78
C ARG A 326 14.73 1.68 -5.08
N VAL A 327 14.52 0.52 -5.69
CA VAL A 327 15.23 0.09 -6.91
C VAL A 327 14.42 0.34 -8.18
N LEU A 328 13.27 1.00 -8.12
CA LEU A 328 12.42 1.23 -9.29
C LEU A 328 12.65 2.57 -9.99
N ARG A 329 13.49 3.44 -9.44
CA ARG A 329 13.76 4.76 -10.04
C ARG A 329 14.52 4.60 -11.38
N PRO A 330 14.17 5.37 -12.43
CA PRO A 330 14.93 5.40 -13.66
C PRO A 330 16.36 5.86 -13.45
N TYR A 331 17.28 5.28 -14.22
CA TYR A 331 18.70 5.64 -14.26
C TYR A 331 19.25 5.36 -15.65
N ALA A 332 20.29 6.10 -16.06
CA ALA A 332 20.88 5.90 -17.39
C ALA A 332 21.39 4.45 -17.54
N GLY A 333 21.02 3.79 -18.63
CA GLY A 333 21.37 2.39 -18.89
C GLY A 333 20.57 1.34 -18.10
N LYS A 334 19.61 1.75 -17.26
CA LYS A 334 18.78 0.84 -16.47
C LYS A 334 17.46 0.56 -17.17
N ALA A 335 17.33 -0.64 -17.74
CA ALA A 335 16.11 -1.08 -18.42
C ALA A 335 15.01 -1.54 -17.44
N ASP A 336 15.39 -2.29 -16.41
CA ASP A 336 14.49 -2.87 -15.42
C ASP A 336 15.13 -2.98 -14.03
N ALA A 337 14.32 -3.39 -13.06
CA ALA A 337 14.76 -3.76 -11.73
C ALA A 337 14.52 -5.25 -11.47
N LEU A 338 15.43 -5.88 -10.75
CA LEU A 338 15.30 -7.28 -10.32
C LEU A 338 15.02 -7.35 -8.81
N VAL A 339 14.09 -8.20 -8.42
CA VAL A 339 13.81 -8.53 -7.02
C VAL A 339 14.19 -10.00 -6.80
N LEU A 340 15.14 -10.24 -5.89
CA LEU A 340 15.48 -11.56 -5.38
C LEU A 340 14.78 -11.74 -4.03
N ASP A 341 13.70 -12.51 -4.01
CA ASP A 341 12.84 -12.69 -2.85
C ASP A 341 13.23 -13.97 -2.09
N VAL A 342 13.82 -13.83 -0.91
CA VAL A 342 14.33 -14.96 -0.14
C VAL A 342 13.17 -15.63 0.59
N VAL A 343 12.96 -16.91 0.34
CA VAL A 343 11.85 -17.69 0.92
C VAL A 343 12.34 -19.02 1.50
N GLY A 344 11.62 -19.54 2.50
CA GLY A 344 11.82 -20.90 2.98
C GLY A 344 11.20 -21.94 2.05
N SER A 345 11.70 -23.18 2.09
CA SER A 345 11.18 -24.29 1.28
C SER A 345 9.75 -24.71 1.64
N SER A 346 9.32 -24.44 2.88
CA SER A 346 7.93 -24.58 3.33
C SER A 346 7.51 -23.36 4.15
N THR A 347 6.51 -22.61 3.68
CA THR A 347 5.95 -21.45 4.40
C THR A 347 4.44 -21.54 4.44
N ARG A 348 3.87 -21.65 5.65
CA ARG A 348 2.41 -21.48 5.86
C ARG A 348 2.01 -20.01 5.97
N HIS A 349 2.97 -19.12 6.17
CA HIS A 349 2.74 -17.68 6.26
C HIS A 349 2.48 -17.07 4.88
N LYS A 350 1.38 -16.29 4.76
CA LYS A 350 1.19 -15.37 3.64
C LYS A 350 2.17 -14.21 3.81
N LEU A 351 3.27 -14.26 3.07
CA LEU A 351 4.28 -13.21 3.00
C LEU A 351 3.90 -12.21 1.90
N ALA A 352 4.35 -10.97 2.06
CA ALA A 352 4.29 -9.98 0.98
C ALA A 352 5.26 -10.37 -0.13
N SER A 353 4.89 -10.03 -1.36
CA SER A 353 5.57 -10.45 -2.57
C SER A 353 5.45 -9.40 -3.67
N ILE A 354 6.12 -9.63 -4.80
CA ILE A 354 6.14 -8.71 -5.95
C ILE A 354 4.74 -8.40 -6.51
N VAL A 355 3.77 -9.31 -6.38
CA VAL A 355 2.40 -9.06 -6.83
C VAL A 355 1.66 -8.07 -5.92
N ASP A 356 2.08 -7.95 -4.65
CA ASP A 356 1.50 -6.99 -3.69
C ASP A 356 2.02 -5.55 -3.92
N LEU A 357 2.84 -5.32 -4.94
CA LEU A 357 3.26 -3.97 -5.35
C LEU A 357 2.11 -3.17 -5.97
N THR A 358 1.16 -3.86 -6.58
CA THR A 358 -0.02 -3.28 -7.23
C THR A 358 -1.28 -3.77 -6.52
N GLU A 359 -2.33 -2.97 -6.55
CA GLU A 359 -3.64 -3.43 -6.11
C GLU A 359 -4.43 -4.13 -7.21
N ARG A 360 -3.91 -4.13 -8.44
CA ARG A 360 -4.53 -4.85 -9.56
C ARG A 360 -4.38 -6.36 -9.36
N ALA A 361 -5.37 -7.11 -9.83
CA ALA A 361 -5.30 -8.56 -9.83
C ALA A 361 -4.12 -9.03 -10.69
N VAL A 362 -3.20 -9.77 -10.07
CA VAL A 362 -2.10 -10.48 -10.72
C VAL A 362 -2.09 -11.90 -10.18
N ALA A 363 -2.42 -12.88 -11.01
CA ALA A 363 -2.62 -14.27 -10.61
C ALA A 363 -1.30 -14.92 -10.16
N GLU A 364 -0.28 -14.89 -11.03
CA GLU A 364 1.07 -15.41 -10.76
C GLU A 364 2.13 -14.73 -11.65
N LEU A 365 3.28 -14.37 -11.08
CA LEU A 365 4.42 -13.84 -11.83
C LEU A 365 5.37 -14.99 -12.23
N ARG A 366 5.61 -15.18 -13.54
CA ARG A 366 6.63 -16.11 -14.04
C ARG A 366 8.03 -15.51 -13.91
N SER A 367 9.05 -16.36 -13.80
CA SER A 367 10.43 -15.95 -13.48
C SER A 367 11.14 -15.08 -14.54
N ASP A 368 10.58 -15.06 -15.74
CA ASP A 368 11.01 -14.31 -16.92
C ASP A 368 10.05 -13.17 -17.27
N GLN A 369 8.92 -13.07 -16.59
CA GLN A 369 7.89 -12.08 -16.85
C GLN A 369 8.04 -10.87 -15.92
N SER A 370 7.78 -9.70 -16.47
CA SER A 370 7.71 -8.45 -15.71
C SER A 370 6.33 -8.21 -15.12
N LEU A 371 6.24 -7.36 -14.11
CA LEU A 371 4.96 -7.08 -13.44
C LEU A 371 3.92 -6.47 -14.39
N ILE A 372 4.34 -5.59 -15.32
CA ILE A 372 3.42 -5.04 -16.35
C ILE A 372 2.87 -6.17 -17.22
N GLU A 373 3.73 -7.04 -17.75
CA GLU A 373 3.31 -8.12 -18.64
C GLU A 373 2.34 -9.09 -17.94
N ALA A 374 2.53 -9.34 -16.65
CA ALA A 374 1.63 -10.19 -15.87
C ALA A 374 0.27 -9.52 -15.62
N ALA A 375 0.26 -8.23 -15.31
CA ALA A 375 -0.98 -7.48 -15.15
C ALA A 375 -1.77 -7.36 -16.47
N ASP A 376 -1.08 -7.14 -17.59
CA ASP A 376 -1.72 -7.01 -18.90
C ASP A 376 -2.27 -8.35 -19.41
N ALA A 377 -1.57 -9.47 -19.18
CA ALA A 377 -2.04 -10.81 -19.55
C ALA A 377 -3.35 -11.22 -18.88
N GLU A 378 -3.66 -10.67 -17.70
CA GLU A 378 -4.92 -10.94 -16.98
C GLU A 378 -6.07 -10.04 -17.46
N THR A 379 -5.77 -8.88 -18.03
CA THR A 379 -6.76 -8.00 -18.66
C THR A 379 -7.21 -8.46 -20.05
N ASP A 380 -6.44 -9.33 -20.70
CA ASP A 380 -6.64 -9.76 -22.09
C ASP A 380 -7.52 -11.02 -22.23
N VAL A 381 -8.19 -11.46 -21.16
CA VAL A 381 -9.25 -12.48 -21.26
C VAL A 381 -10.43 -11.86 -22.02
N PRO A 382 -10.81 -12.38 -23.21
CA PRO A 382 -11.81 -11.74 -24.05
C PRO A 382 -13.17 -11.71 -23.35
N VAL A 383 -13.63 -10.51 -23.01
CA VAL A 383 -15.05 -10.27 -22.76
C VAL A 383 -15.72 -10.15 -24.14
N PRO A 384 -16.73 -10.98 -24.47
CA PRO A 384 -17.39 -10.88 -25.75
C PRO A 384 -18.10 -9.52 -25.89
N GLY A 385 -17.56 -8.66 -26.76
CA GLY A 385 -18.22 -7.48 -27.31
C GLY A 385 -18.04 -6.17 -26.53
N GLY A 386 -17.30 -5.22 -27.11
CA GLY A 386 -17.33 -3.82 -26.67
C GLY A 386 -16.11 -2.99 -27.09
N ARG A 387 -16.31 -2.10 -28.06
CA ARG A 387 -15.35 -1.16 -28.67
C ARG A 387 -14.48 -0.34 -27.70
N ALA A 388 -13.26 -0.11 -28.17
CA ALA A 388 -12.36 1.05 -28.03
C ALA A 388 -11.98 1.55 -26.62
N LEU A 389 -10.66 1.62 -26.41
CA LEU A 389 -9.94 2.23 -25.28
C LEU A 389 -10.51 3.60 -24.89
N ALA A 390 -11.29 3.61 -23.81
CA ALA A 390 -11.52 4.78 -22.98
C ALA A 390 -10.80 4.55 -21.64
N VAL A 391 -10.06 5.56 -21.19
CA VAL A 391 -9.44 5.63 -19.86
C VAL A 391 -10.50 5.26 -18.83
N ARG A 392 -10.32 4.11 -18.16
CA ARG A 392 -11.24 3.63 -17.13
C ARG A 392 -10.96 4.38 -15.84
N TRP A 393 -11.97 5.11 -15.37
CA TRP A 393 -12.04 5.62 -14.01
C TRP A 393 -12.26 4.42 -13.07
N GLU A 394 -11.36 4.21 -12.11
CA GLU A 394 -11.62 3.29 -10.99
C GLU A 394 -12.24 4.10 -9.85
N ASP A 395 -13.55 3.93 -9.64
CA ASP A 395 -14.17 4.29 -8.37
C ASP A 395 -13.50 3.46 -7.27
N ILE A 396 -13.06 4.14 -6.21
CA ILE A 396 -12.43 3.56 -5.02
C ILE A 396 -13.25 2.35 -4.56
N ASP A 397 -12.64 1.17 -4.60
CA ASP A 397 -13.29 -0.09 -4.22
C ASP A 397 -13.43 -0.16 -2.68
N LEU A 398 -14.45 0.54 -2.17
CA LEU A 398 -14.83 0.55 -0.76
C LEU A 398 -15.30 -0.84 -0.29
N PHE A 399 -15.70 -1.74 -1.21
CA PHE A 399 -16.27 -3.06 -0.89
C PHE A 399 -15.24 -4.02 -0.28
N HIS A 400 -13.96 -3.85 -0.61
CA HIS A 400 -12.88 -4.63 0.02
C HIS A 400 -12.58 -4.25 1.48
N THR A 401 -13.10 -3.11 1.97
CA THR A 401 -12.79 -2.60 3.33
C THR A 401 -13.86 -2.89 4.38
N SER A 402 -15.01 -3.42 3.96
CA SER A 402 -16.11 -3.77 4.86
C SER A 402 -15.82 -5.06 5.65
N ARG A 403 -16.25 -5.08 6.93
CA ARG A 403 -16.30 -6.32 7.74
C ARG A 403 -17.37 -7.29 7.23
N ILE A 404 -18.29 -6.80 6.40
CA ILE A 404 -19.33 -7.58 5.74
C ILE A 404 -18.81 -8.14 4.41
N ARG A 405 -19.24 -9.35 4.12
CA ARG A 405 -18.91 -10.16 2.96
C ARG A 405 -19.63 -9.60 1.73
N TRP A 406 -19.05 -8.55 1.14
CA TRP A 406 -19.38 -8.13 -0.21
C TRP A 406 -18.76 -9.08 -1.23
N LEU A 407 -19.60 -9.56 -2.14
CA LEU A 407 -19.25 -10.39 -3.28
C LEU A 407 -19.69 -9.67 -4.56
N ARG A 408 -19.16 -10.10 -5.69
CA ARG A 408 -19.47 -9.52 -7.00
C ARG A 408 -20.00 -10.62 -7.93
N THR A 409 -21.12 -10.34 -8.59
CA THR A 409 -21.65 -11.25 -9.62
C THR A 409 -20.75 -11.23 -10.87
N ALA A 410 -20.94 -12.19 -11.77
CA ALA A 410 -20.24 -12.24 -13.04
C ALA A 410 -20.55 -10.98 -13.91
N GLY A 411 -21.78 -10.46 -13.84
CA GLY A 411 -22.18 -9.19 -14.47
C GLY A 411 -21.68 -7.93 -13.76
N GLY A 412 -20.89 -8.07 -12.68
CA GLY A 412 -20.22 -6.95 -12.01
C GLY A 412 -21.04 -6.26 -10.91
N THR A 413 -22.20 -6.79 -10.54
CA THR A 413 -23.07 -6.25 -9.48
C THR A 413 -22.53 -6.60 -8.10
N TRP A 414 -22.36 -5.59 -7.24
CA TRP A 414 -21.96 -5.80 -5.84
C TRP A 414 -23.14 -6.24 -4.99
N PHE A 415 -22.97 -7.32 -4.22
CA PHE A 415 -24.01 -7.86 -3.35
C PHE A 415 -23.49 -8.44 -2.02
N ILE A 416 -24.37 -8.52 -1.04
CA ILE A 416 -24.16 -9.22 0.24
C ILE A 416 -25.15 -10.39 0.33
N PRO A 417 -24.67 -11.63 0.44
CA PRO A 417 -25.50 -12.78 0.82
C PRO A 417 -25.89 -12.70 2.31
N ALA A 418 -27.20 -12.78 2.57
CA ALA A 418 -27.81 -12.72 3.90
C ALA A 418 -28.88 -13.83 4.03
N GLY A 419 -28.44 -15.03 4.39
CA GLY A 419 -29.29 -16.22 4.40
C GLY A 419 -29.87 -16.54 3.01
N ALA A 420 -31.21 -16.47 2.88
CA ALA A 420 -31.94 -16.71 1.63
C ALA A 420 -32.17 -15.42 0.79
N ALA A 421 -31.56 -14.31 1.17
CA ALA A 421 -31.71 -13.01 0.50
C ALA A 421 -30.37 -12.43 0.06
N TYR A 422 -30.41 -11.55 -0.95
CA TYR A 422 -29.27 -10.76 -1.42
C TYR A 422 -29.57 -9.27 -1.27
N TYR A 423 -28.63 -8.51 -0.73
CA TYR A 423 -28.66 -7.05 -0.76
C TYR A 423 -27.66 -6.57 -1.79
N PHE A 424 -28.06 -5.77 -2.77
CA PHE A 424 -27.19 -5.44 -3.89
C PHE A 424 -27.33 -3.98 -4.34
N LEU A 425 -26.28 -3.46 -4.96
CA LEU A 425 -26.20 -2.08 -5.41
C LEU A 425 -26.37 -2.01 -6.93
N ILE A 426 -27.16 -1.05 -7.38
CA ILE A 426 -27.32 -0.69 -8.79
C ILE A 426 -26.68 0.68 -8.99
N PRO A 427 -25.81 0.86 -9.99
CA PRO A 427 -25.33 2.18 -10.39
C PRO A 427 -26.50 3.14 -10.67
N GLY A 428 -26.44 4.35 -10.10
CA GLY A 428 -27.40 5.42 -10.36
C GLY A 428 -27.14 6.12 -11.69
N ALA A 429 -28.03 7.04 -12.07
CA ALA A 429 -27.84 7.91 -13.24
C ALA A 429 -26.65 8.86 -13.06
N VAL A 430 -26.32 9.22 -11.81
CA VAL A 430 -25.15 10.03 -11.47
C VAL A 430 -23.95 9.13 -11.11
N PRO A 431 -22.78 9.31 -11.74
CA PRO A 431 -21.57 8.57 -11.38
C PRO A 431 -21.23 8.69 -9.88
N GLY A 432 -20.78 7.58 -9.27
CA GLY A 432 -20.49 7.50 -7.83
C GLY A 432 -21.72 7.43 -6.91
N ARG A 433 -22.94 7.43 -7.46
CA ARG A 433 -24.19 7.20 -6.71
C ARG A 433 -24.80 5.86 -7.07
N PHE A 434 -25.50 5.29 -6.09
CA PHE A 434 -26.08 3.96 -6.20
C PHE A 434 -27.52 3.96 -5.66
N ARG A 435 -28.34 3.09 -6.24
CA ARG A 435 -29.60 2.65 -5.65
C ARG A 435 -29.42 1.29 -5.01
N ILE A 436 -30.15 1.02 -3.95
CA ILE A 436 -30.03 -0.24 -3.21
C ILE A 436 -31.25 -1.11 -3.43
N ARG A 437 -31.06 -2.42 -3.51
CA ARG A 437 -32.14 -3.41 -3.61
C ARG A 437 -31.93 -4.56 -2.63
N ARG A 438 -33.04 -5.22 -2.32
CA ARG A 438 -33.05 -6.54 -1.67
C ARG A 438 -33.74 -7.51 -2.61
N TRP A 439 -33.11 -8.64 -2.89
CA TRP A 439 -33.72 -9.78 -3.55
C TRP A 439 -33.98 -10.90 -2.54
N ALA A 440 -35.13 -11.56 -2.64
CA ALA A 440 -35.42 -12.80 -1.95
C ALA A 440 -36.27 -13.71 -2.84
N ALA A 441 -36.18 -15.03 -2.65
CA ALA A 441 -36.81 -16.02 -3.53
C ALA A 441 -38.36 -15.92 -3.58
N ASP A 442 -38.97 -15.43 -2.50
CA ASP A 442 -40.42 -15.27 -2.36
C ASP A 442 -40.97 -13.97 -2.97
N THR A 443 -40.14 -12.93 -3.04
CA THR A 443 -40.58 -11.55 -3.30
C THR A 443 -39.87 -10.88 -4.47
N GLY A 444 -38.85 -11.53 -5.06
CA GLY A 444 -38.02 -10.97 -6.11
C GLY A 444 -37.19 -9.78 -5.61
N ALA A 445 -36.68 -8.95 -6.54
CA ALA A 445 -35.97 -7.73 -6.19
C ALA A 445 -36.95 -6.60 -5.85
N ARG A 446 -36.84 -6.04 -4.64
CA ARG A 446 -37.62 -4.88 -4.19
C ARG A 446 -36.74 -3.70 -3.79
N PRO A 447 -37.21 -2.47 -4.04
CA PRO A 447 -36.57 -1.27 -3.52
C PRO A 447 -36.86 -1.09 -2.02
N PRO A 448 -36.02 -0.30 -1.32
CA PRO A 448 -36.35 0.25 0.00
C PRO A 448 -37.56 1.19 -0.06
N ALA A 449 -38.13 1.52 1.10
CA ALA A 449 -39.27 2.45 1.22
C ALA A 449 -39.00 3.84 0.61
N ARG A 450 -37.73 4.27 0.58
CA ARG A 450 -37.28 5.43 -0.19
C ARG A 450 -36.27 4.97 -1.23
N ASP A 451 -36.71 4.88 -2.48
CA ASP A 451 -35.85 4.53 -3.61
C ASP A 451 -35.16 5.79 -4.15
N ILE A 452 -34.01 6.13 -3.57
CA ILE A 452 -33.23 7.31 -3.91
C ILE A 452 -31.79 6.93 -4.29
N GLU A 453 -31.16 7.76 -5.11
CA GLU A 453 -29.74 7.65 -5.43
C GLU A 453 -28.89 8.31 -4.35
N VAL A 454 -28.09 7.51 -3.67
CA VAL A 454 -27.22 7.96 -2.58
C VAL A 454 -25.74 7.71 -2.91
N PRO A 455 -24.81 8.46 -2.32
CA PRO A 455 -23.38 8.18 -2.47
C PRO A 455 -23.02 6.74 -2.07
N GLN A 456 -21.98 6.18 -2.70
CA GLN A 456 -21.55 4.78 -2.50
C GLN A 456 -21.44 4.35 -1.02
N HIS A 457 -20.86 5.18 -0.15
CA HIS A 457 -20.70 4.86 1.26
C HIS A 457 -22.04 4.72 2.02
N GLU A 458 -23.04 5.53 1.68
CA GLU A 458 -24.39 5.44 2.25
C GLU A 458 -25.11 4.20 1.71
N ALA A 459 -24.97 3.92 0.42
CA ALA A 459 -25.53 2.73 -0.21
C ALA A 459 -25.01 1.44 0.43
N MET A 460 -23.69 1.39 0.66
CA MET A 460 -23.05 0.28 1.35
C MET A 460 -23.56 0.13 2.79
N ARG A 461 -23.58 1.22 3.57
CA ARG A 461 -24.04 1.19 4.96
C ARG A 461 -25.48 0.67 5.06
N TRP A 462 -26.35 1.06 4.13
CA TRP A 462 -27.72 0.58 4.10
C TRP A 462 -27.79 -0.92 3.83
N ALA A 463 -27.09 -1.40 2.80
CA ALA A 463 -27.07 -2.82 2.43
C ALA A 463 -26.52 -3.68 3.57
N GLU A 464 -25.50 -3.19 4.26
CA GLU A 464 -24.90 -3.83 5.42
C GLU A 464 -25.84 -3.91 6.62
N ILE A 465 -26.57 -2.84 6.94
CA ILE A 465 -27.58 -2.83 8.00
C ILE A 465 -28.71 -3.80 7.65
N GLY A 466 -29.16 -3.81 6.39
CA GLY A 466 -30.20 -4.72 5.90
C GLY A 466 -29.78 -6.18 6.03
N ALA A 467 -28.61 -6.53 5.52
CA ALA A 467 -28.05 -7.87 5.61
C ALA A 467 -27.88 -8.33 7.06
N THR A 468 -27.36 -7.45 7.92
CA THR A 468 -27.17 -7.76 9.35
C THR A 468 -28.48 -8.03 10.08
N ARG A 469 -29.55 -7.30 9.75
CA ARG A 469 -30.89 -7.50 10.33
C ARG A 469 -31.56 -8.78 9.87
N THR A 470 -31.34 -9.18 8.62
CA THR A 470 -31.89 -10.43 8.06
C THR A 470 -31.20 -11.68 8.59
N ASP A 471 -29.90 -11.60 8.88
CA ASP A 471 -29.04 -12.77 9.06
C ASP A 471 -28.45 -12.91 10.49
N GLY A 472 -28.86 -12.05 11.43
CA GLY A 472 -28.53 -12.21 12.85
C GLY A 472 -27.03 -12.17 13.20
N ARG A 473 -26.19 -11.55 12.34
CA ARG A 473 -24.73 -11.31 12.47
C ARG A 473 -23.75 -12.46 12.13
N ALA A 474 -24.16 -13.68 11.79
CA ALA A 474 -23.20 -14.80 11.71
C ALA A 474 -22.69 -15.18 10.30
N LEU A 475 -23.48 -15.08 9.24
CA LEU A 475 -23.10 -15.59 7.89
C LEU A 475 -22.57 -14.51 6.94
N ALA A 476 -23.02 -13.26 7.09
CA ALA A 476 -22.58 -12.13 6.27
C ALA A 476 -21.21 -11.55 6.70
N MET A 477 -20.57 -11.99 7.79
CA MET A 477 -19.25 -11.47 8.20
C MET A 477 -18.09 -12.19 7.51
N ARG A 478 -17.05 -11.43 7.17
CA ARG A 478 -15.80 -12.00 6.62
C ARG A 478 -15.01 -12.81 7.64
N SER A 479 -15.08 -12.43 8.91
CA SER A 479 -14.31 -13.02 10.02
C SER A 479 -14.96 -14.23 10.69
N SER A 480 -16.06 -14.77 10.14
CA SER A 480 -16.76 -15.88 10.77
C SER A 480 -15.88 -17.13 10.86
N ALA A 481 -15.67 -17.65 12.07
CA ALA A 481 -14.71 -18.73 12.37
C ALA A 481 -14.93 -20.02 11.55
N TRP A 482 -16.17 -20.29 11.11
CA TRP A 482 -16.48 -21.46 10.28
C TRP A 482 -15.85 -21.38 8.88
N ARG A 483 -15.58 -20.17 8.38
CA ARG A 483 -15.08 -19.94 7.01
C ARG A 483 -13.68 -20.47 6.80
N GLY A 484 -12.84 -20.51 7.84
CA GLY A 484 -11.48 -21.06 7.78
C GLY A 484 -11.40 -22.59 7.93
N ARG A 485 -12.53 -23.28 8.15
CA ARG A 485 -12.56 -24.75 8.27
C ARG A 485 -12.46 -25.41 6.88
N PRO A 486 -12.03 -26.67 6.78
CA PRO A 486 -12.09 -27.42 5.51
C PRO A 486 -13.52 -27.47 4.94
N ALA A 487 -13.66 -27.41 3.61
CA ALA A 487 -14.96 -27.48 2.96
C ALA A 487 -15.67 -28.81 3.23
N SER A 488 -16.96 -28.73 3.59
CA SER A 488 -17.75 -29.94 3.86
C SER A 488 -18.05 -30.73 2.58
N ALA A 489 -18.25 -32.05 2.73
CA ALA A 489 -18.65 -32.92 1.62
C ALA A 489 -19.92 -32.44 0.91
N ARG A 490 -20.86 -31.84 1.66
CA ARG A 490 -22.10 -31.24 1.12
C ARG A 490 -21.81 -30.03 0.23
N GLN A 491 -20.93 -29.12 0.65
CA GLN A 491 -20.54 -27.95 -0.15
C GLN A 491 -19.82 -28.36 -1.43
N LEU A 492 -18.88 -29.31 -1.33
CA LEU A 492 -18.16 -29.85 -2.48
C LEU A 492 -19.07 -30.65 -3.42
N GLY A 493 -20.07 -31.35 -2.89
CA GLY A 493 -21.11 -32.01 -3.68
C GLY A 493 -21.97 -31.01 -4.45
N MET A 494 -22.37 -29.92 -3.78
CA MET A 494 -23.17 -28.85 -4.41
C MET A 494 -22.40 -28.10 -5.49
N ALA A 495 -21.12 -27.79 -5.25
CA ALA A 495 -20.24 -27.19 -6.25
C ALA A 495 -20.08 -28.09 -7.48
N ARG A 496 -19.88 -29.40 -7.28
CA ARG A 496 -19.83 -30.39 -8.36
C ARG A 496 -21.12 -30.47 -9.16
N HIS A 497 -22.27 -30.54 -8.48
CA HIS A 497 -23.58 -30.57 -9.13
C HIS A 497 -23.81 -29.33 -10.00
N ARG A 498 -23.34 -28.16 -9.53
CA ARG A 498 -23.43 -26.88 -10.26
C ARG A 498 -22.27 -26.62 -11.22
N LYS A 499 -21.41 -27.61 -11.47
CA LYS A 499 -20.23 -27.51 -12.35
C LYS A 499 -19.28 -26.35 -12.00
N ILE A 500 -19.21 -25.98 -10.72
CA ILE A 500 -18.32 -24.93 -10.20
C ILE A 500 -16.96 -25.57 -9.90
N ARG A 501 -15.91 -25.07 -10.53
CA ARG A 501 -14.54 -25.55 -10.30
C ARG A 501 -14.02 -24.99 -8.97
N ILE A 502 -13.76 -25.88 -8.01
CA ILE A 502 -13.21 -25.55 -6.69
C ILE A 502 -11.76 -26.03 -6.60
N ARG A 503 -10.86 -25.21 -6.06
CA ARG A 503 -9.44 -25.57 -5.90
C ARG A 503 -9.28 -26.64 -4.80
N PRO A 504 -8.39 -27.64 -4.99
CA PRO A 504 -8.06 -28.57 -3.91
C PRO A 504 -7.54 -27.82 -2.68
N GLY A 505 -8.01 -28.20 -1.49
CA GLY A 505 -7.64 -27.52 -0.24
C GLY A 505 -8.47 -26.25 0.07
N SER A 506 -9.45 -25.88 -0.76
CA SER A 506 -10.30 -24.72 -0.50
C SER A 506 -11.06 -24.83 0.83
N THR A 507 -11.15 -23.68 1.51
CA THR A 507 -11.86 -23.57 2.79
C THR A 507 -13.39 -23.56 2.60
N ALA A 508 -14.13 -23.86 3.66
CA ALA A 508 -15.59 -23.82 3.65
C ALA A 508 -16.13 -22.43 3.26
N GLY A 509 -15.42 -21.36 3.59
CA GLY A 509 -15.76 -20.00 3.18
C GLY A 509 -15.59 -19.77 1.68
N GLU A 510 -14.45 -20.17 1.10
CA GLU A 510 -14.17 -20.02 -0.32
C GLU A 510 -15.17 -20.78 -1.20
N VAL A 511 -15.52 -22.01 -0.81
CA VAL A 511 -16.53 -22.80 -1.54
C VAL A 511 -17.92 -22.17 -1.41
N SER A 512 -18.24 -21.59 -0.25
CA SER A 512 -19.49 -20.85 -0.07
C SER A 512 -19.57 -19.61 -0.96
N ASP A 513 -18.47 -18.86 -1.09
CA ASP A 513 -18.46 -17.65 -1.92
C ASP A 513 -18.62 -17.97 -3.40
N ALA A 514 -17.94 -19.02 -3.88
CA ALA A 514 -18.10 -19.49 -5.25
C ALA A 514 -19.56 -19.90 -5.56
N LEU A 515 -20.22 -20.58 -4.60
CA LEU A 515 -21.63 -20.95 -4.71
C LEU A 515 -22.55 -19.72 -4.72
N ASP A 516 -22.32 -18.77 -3.82
CA ASP A 516 -23.10 -17.53 -3.70
C ASP A 516 -22.95 -16.65 -4.95
N ILE A 517 -21.74 -16.51 -5.49
CA ILE A 517 -21.48 -15.72 -6.72
C ILE A 517 -22.24 -16.30 -7.91
N VAL A 518 -22.15 -17.62 -8.13
CA VAL A 518 -22.85 -18.25 -9.26
C VAL A 518 -24.35 -18.14 -9.10
N GLN A 519 -24.88 -18.39 -7.90
CA GLN A 519 -26.32 -18.26 -7.65
C GLN A 519 -26.79 -16.82 -7.87
N ALA A 520 -26.11 -15.85 -7.28
CA ALA A 520 -26.47 -14.44 -7.40
C ALA A 520 -26.36 -13.95 -8.85
N SER A 521 -25.36 -14.38 -9.61
CA SER A 521 -25.22 -14.02 -11.02
C SER A 521 -26.44 -14.47 -11.85
N ILE A 522 -26.96 -15.66 -11.58
CA ILE A 522 -28.15 -16.18 -12.28
C ILE A 522 -29.39 -15.31 -12.00
N VAL A 523 -29.55 -14.79 -10.78
CA VAL A 523 -30.79 -14.09 -10.39
C VAL A 523 -30.70 -12.57 -10.47
N LEU A 524 -29.53 -11.99 -10.22
CA LEU A 524 -29.34 -10.54 -10.15
C LEU A 524 -28.95 -9.95 -11.50
N ASP A 525 -28.05 -10.59 -12.27
CA ASP A 525 -27.52 -9.98 -13.49
C ASP A 525 -28.58 -9.71 -14.56
N PRO A 526 -29.51 -10.64 -14.88
CA PRO A 526 -30.59 -10.36 -15.83
C PRO A 526 -31.50 -9.22 -15.36
N TRP A 527 -31.74 -9.14 -14.05
CA TRP A 527 -32.60 -8.13 -13.46
C TRP A 527 -31.93 -6.74 -13.48
N VAL A 528 -30.65 -6.67 -13.13
CA VAL A 528 -29.87 -5.41 -13.16
C VAL A 528 -29.72 -4.90 -14.58
N ALA A 529 -29.47 -5.79 -15.54
CA ALA A 529 -29.43 -5.42 -16.96
C ALA A 529 -30.76 -4.83 -17.43
N ALA A 530 -31.90 -5.40 -17.03
CA ALA A 530 -33.23 -4.85 -17.33
C ALA A 530 -33.49 -3.51 -16.62
N ALA A 531 -33.02 -3.35 -15.38
CA ALA A 531 -33.19 -2.11 -14.62
C ALA A 531 -32.34 -0.94 -15.13
N LEU A 532 -31.22 -1.23 -15.81
CA LEU A 532 -30.32 -0.26 -16.43
C LEU A 532 -30.63 0.00 -17.91
N ALA A 533 -31.52 -0.78 -18.51
CA ALA A 533 -31.93 -0.55 -19.89
C ALA A 533 -32.61 0.82 -20.01
N PRO A 534 -32.24 1.66 -21.00
CA PRO A 534 -32.94 2.91 -21.24
C PRO A 534 -34.42 2.59 -21.49
N ALA A 535 -35.32 3.36 -20.87
CA ALA A 535 -36.75 3.21 -21.09
C ALA A 535 -37.01 3.26 -22.60
N ALA A 536 -37.60 2.19 -23.16
CA ALA A 536 -38.03 2.20 -24.54
C ALA A 536 -38.99 3.38 -24.72
N ALA A 537 -38.61 4.31 -25.61
CA ALA A 537 -39.41 5.45 -25.99
C ALA A 537 -40.69 5.02 -26.71
#